data_AF-A0A4Y9J246-F1
#
_entry.id   AF-A0A4Y9J246-F1
#
_cell.length_a   1.000
_cell.length_b   1.000
_cell.length_c   1.000
_cell.angle_alpha   90.00
_cell.angle_beta   90.00
_cell.angle_gamma   90.00
#
_symmetry.space_group_name_H-M   'P 1'
#
loop_
_entity.id
_entity.type
_entity.pdbx_description
1 polymer ?
#
loop_
_entity_poly.entity_id
_entity_poly.type
_entity_poly.pdbx_seq_one_letter_code
_entity_poly.pdbx_strand_id
1 'polypeptide(L)'
;MKASNNLNQLLSRVKTFFCHKALHEEKQTEPTTQQPSVSDQRLKAALAEVEKYLADNFGTEPSAMTYQEYSNGISLTSDDPTFSTAVVILTRANGTYNLPDNVILLGYVKTDKGDDYLIEHLGNFIIFLKRLGIKHRIQHLAIAFSKEHYDTPYDVKTADITCVHLY
;
A
#
# COMPACT_ATOMS: atom_id res chain seq x y z
N MET A 1 10.29 5.87 24.11
CA MET A 1 10.61 6.08 22.68
C MET A 1 10.88 4.74 22.03
N LYS A 2 10.05 4.25 21.07
CA LYS A 2 10.43 3.26 20.02
C LYS A 2 9.30 2.87 19.02
N ALA A 3 8.30 3.72 18.77
CA ALA A 3 7.20 3.41 17.83
C ALA A 3 7.56 3.59 16.33
N SER A 4 8.59 4.39 16.01
CA SER A 4 9.02 4.66 14.63
C SER A 4 9.83 3.51 13.99
N ASN A 5 10.17 2.48 14.77
CA ASN A 5 11.13 1.46 14.33
C ASN A 5 10.49 0.31 13.56
N ASN A 6 9.17 0.20 13.58
CA ASN A 6 8.51 -1.07 13.32
C ASN A 6 7.67 -0.99 11.99
N LEU A 7 7.21 0.20 11.58
CA LEU A 7 6.82 0.53 10.18
C LEU A 7 8.05 0.59 9.27
N ASN A 8 9.14 1.21 9.72
CA ASN A 8 10.43 1.14 9.03
C ASN A 8 10.98 -0.29 8.94
N GLN A 9 10.61 -1.19 9.87
CA GLN A 9 10.91 -2.62 9.75
C GLN A 9 9.99 -3.35 8.78
N LEU A 10 8.70 -3.03 8.73
CA LEU A 10 7.79 -3.58 7.72
C LEU A 10 8.25 -3.15 6.31
N LEU A 11 8.54 -1.86 6.12
CA LEU A 11 9.04 -1.26 4.89
C LEU A 11 10.45 -1.75 4.51
N SER A 12 11.36 -1.96 5.48
CA SER A 12 12.69 -2.53 5.20
C SER A 12 12.67 -4.05 4.99
N ARG A 13 11.74 -4.79 5.59
CA ARG A 13 11.59 -6.23 5.36
C ARG A 13 10.96 -6.51 4.00
N VAL A 14 9.99 -5.70 3.58
CA VAL A 14 9.54 -5.63 2.17
C VAL A 14 10.76 -5.40 1.25
N LYS A 15 11.63 -4.44 1.58
CA LYS A 15 12.88 -4.19 0.85
C LYS A 15 13.85 -5.39 0.79
N THR A 16 13.87 -6.24 1.82
CA THR A 16 14.80 -7.39 1.91
C THR A 16 14.29 -8.61 1.14
N PHE A 17 12.97 -8.82 1.07
CA PHE A 17 12.36 -9.93 0.31
C PHE A 17 12.38 -9.70 -1.20
N PHE A 18 12.28 -8.44 -1.67
CA PHE A 18 12.44 -8.10 -3.09
C PHE A 18 13.91 -8.05 -3.57
N CYS A 19 14.89 -8.19 -2.66
CA CYS A 19 16.32 -8.22 -2.96
C CYS A 19 16.97 -9.60 -2.79
N HIS A 20 16.25 -10.63 -2.32
CA HIS A 20 16.78 -11.98 -2.35
C HIS A 20 16.73 -12.48 -3.79
N LYS A 21 17.88 -12.41 -4.47
CA LYS A 21 18.16 -13.19 -5.68
C LYS A 21 17.67 -14.60 -5.41
N ALA A 22 16.71 -15.06 -6.21
CA ALA A 22 16.54 -16.48 -6.40
C ALA A 22 17.92 -17.03 -6.78
N LEU A 23 18.39 -18.01 -6.01
CA LEU A 23 19.57 -18.78 -6.36
C LEU A 23 19.18 -19.67 -7.54
N HIS A 24 19.09 -19.05 -8.72
CA HIS A 24 19.09 -19.74 -9.99
C HIS A 24 20.48 -19.53 -10.58
N GLU A 25 21.20 -20.62 -10.78
CA GLU A 25 22.42 -20.67 -11.58
C GLU A 25 22.12 -20.18 -12.99
N GLU A 26 22.32 -18.88 -13.23
CA GLU A 26 22.55 -18.36 -14.57
C GLU A 26 23.88 -17.62 -14.59
N LYS A 27 24.65 -17.99 -15.61
CA LYS A 27 26.07 -17.69 -15.84
C LYS A 27 26.40 -16.21 -15.65
N GLN A 28 27.45 -15.93 -14.88
CA GLN A 28 27.97 -14.59 -14.59
C GLN A 28 28.09 -13.72 -15.86
N THR A 29 27.39 -12.58 -15.85
CA THR A 29 27.82 -11.36 -16.55
C THR A 29 27.68 -10.18 -15.58
N GLU A 30 28.59 -9.22 -15.74
CA GLU A 30 29.08 -8.17 -14.83
C GLU A 30 28.07 -7.30 -14.05
N PRO A 31 28.52 -6.63 -12.95
CA PRO A 31 27.64 -5.91 -12.04
C PRO A 31 27.13 -4.62 -12.69
N THR A 32 25.87 -4.63 -13.15
CA THR A 32 25.19 -3.40 -13.54
C THR A 32 24.67 -2.70 -12.30
N THR A 33 25.22 -1.52 -12.03
CA THR A 33 24.76 -0.52 -11.06
C THR A 33 23.22 -0.45 -11.05
N GLN A 34 22.58 -0.82 -9.94
CA GLN A 34 21.14 -0.71 -9.78
C GLN A 34 20.74 0.77 -9.71
N GLN A 35 20.35 1.30 -10.87
CA GLN A 35 19.81 2.62 -11.06
C GLN A 35 18.45 2.72 -10.34
N PRO A 36 18.15 3.83 -9.63
CA PRO A 36 16.88 4.00 -8.92
C PRO A 36 15.71 3.93 -9.92
N SER A 37 14.75 3.05 -9.64
CA SER A 37 13.60 2.81 -10.51
C SER A 37 12.70 4.04 -10.57
N VAL A 38 12.58 4.64 -11.75
CA VAL A 38 11.54 5.62 -12.06
C VAL A 38 10.18 4.93 -11.85
N SER A 39 9.43 5.29 -10.81
CA SER A 39 8.09 4.72 -10.64
C SER A 39 7.19 5.13 -11.81
N ASP A 40 6.36 4.20 -12.27
CA ASP A 40 5.45 4.37 -13.39
C ASP A 40 4.56 5.61 -13.16
N GLN A 41 4.56 6.57 -14.09
CA GLN A 41 3.82 7.83 -14.00
C GLN A 41 2.33 7.61 -13.69
N ARG A 42 1.78 6.48 -14.17
CA ARG A 42 0.42 6.02 -13.86
C ARG A 42 0.19 5.79 -12.37
N LEU A 43 1.18 5.21 -11.67
CA LEU A 43 1.07 4.97 -10.23
C LEU A 43 1.14 6.27 -9.43
N LYS A 44 1.97 7.22 -9.85
CA LYS A 44 2.00 8.57 -9.25
C LYS A 44 0.66 9.27 -9.44
N ALA A 45 0.08 9.19 -10.64
CA ALA A 45 -1.24 9.75 -10.92
C ALA A 45 -2.34 9.08 -10.07
N ALA A 46 -2.26 7.76 -9.87
CA ALA A 46 -3.19 7.05 -9.00
C ALA A 46 -3.09 7.53 -7.54
N LEU A 47 -1.88 7.66 -6.98
CA LEU A 47 -1.70 8.17 -5.62
C LEU A 47 -2.10 9.65 -5.47
N ALA A 48 -1.88 10.49 -6.48
CA ALA A 48 -2.34 11.87 -6.45
C ALA A 48 -3.88 11.97 -6.36
N GLU A 49 -4.61 11.02 -6.97
CA GLU A 49 -6.06 10.93 -6.80
C GLU A 49 -6.45 10.41 -5.41
N VAL A 50 -5.65 9.53 -4.78
CA VAL A 50 -5.85 9.13 -3.38
C VAL A 50 -5.64 10.33 -2.44
N GLU A 51 -4.55 11.08 -2.61
CA GLU A 51 -4.27 12.33 -1.89
C GLU A 51 -5.45 13.30 -2.01
N LYS A 52 -5.91 13.55 -3.24
CA LYS A 52 -7.06 14.42 -3.47
C LYS A 52 -8.32 13.92 -2.79
N TYR A 53 -8.61 12.62 -2.85
CA TYR A 53 -9.76 12.04 -2.16
C TYR A 53 -9.70 12.31 -0.65
N LEU A 54 -8.52 12.12 -0.04
CA LEU A 54 -8.35 12.34 1.40
C LEU A 54 -8.52 13.83 1.76
N ALA A 55 -7.95 14.74 0.97
CA ALA A 55 -8.14 16.18 1.15
C ALA A 55 -9.61 16.59 0.99
N ASP A 56 -10.28 16.17 -0.08
CA ASP A 56 -11.65 16.58 -0.40
C ASP A 56 -12.69 16.04 0.61
N ASN A 57 -12.45 14.86 1.20
CA ASN A 57 -13.44 14.20 2.08
C ASN A 57 -13.14 14.36 3.58
N PHE A 58 -11.87 14.53 3.95
CA PHE A 58 -11.45 14.56 5.36
C PHE A 58 -10.68 15.83 5.74
N GLY A 59 -10.38 16.70 4.78
CA GLY A 59 -9.53 17.86 5.01
C GLY A 59 -8.08 17.49 5.30
N THR A 60 -7.64 16.31 4.85
CA THR A 60 -6.28 15.84 5.13
C THR A 60 -5.23 16.74 4.50
N GLU A 61 -4.39 17.31 5.34
CA GLU A 61 -3.29 18.17 4.94
C GLU A 61 -2.16 17.35 4.30
N PRO A 62 -1.48 17.88 3.26
CA PRO A 62 -0.33 17.20 2.65
C PRO A 62 0.79 16.85 3.63
N SER A 63 0.91 17.60 4.73
CA SER A 63 1.89 17.35 5.80
C SER A 63 1.61 16.08 6.61
N ALA A 64 0.39 15.55 6.57
CA ALA A 64 0.01 14.29 7.19
C ALA A 64 0.31 13.07 6.29
N MET A 65 0.80 13.31 5.06
CA MET A 65 1.05 12.25 4.08
C MET A 65 2.54 11.92 3.96
N THR A 66 2.85 10.63 3.88
CA THR A 66 4.19 10.13 3.55
C THR A 66 4.13 9.27 2.30
N TYR A 67 5.07 9.51 1.39
CA TYR A 67 5.20 8.79 0.12
C TYR A 67 6.44 7.93 0.11
N GLN A 68 6.33 6.75 -0.49
CA GLN A 68 7.50 5.90 -0.71
C GLN A 68 7.45 5.20 -2.07
N GLU A 69 8.57 5.24 -2.78
CA GLU A 69 8.76 4.51 -4.03
C GLU A 69 9.54 3.21 -3.79
N TYR A 70 9.13 2.15 -4.49
CA TYR A 70 9.78 0.84 -4.50
C TYR A 70 10.11 0.45 -5.93
N SER A 71 10.98 -0.56 -6.10
CA SER A 71 11.31 -1.10 -7.43
C SER A 71 10.12 -1.72 -8.17
N ASN A 72 9.05 -2.06 -7.43
CA ASN A 72 7.86 -2.74 -7.92
C ASN A 72 6.56 -2.01 -7.55
N GLY A 73 6.61 -0.74 -7.13
CA GLY A 73 5.39 -0.06 -6.69
C GLY A 73 5.62 1.29 -6.02
N ILE A 74 4.55 1.82 -5.44
CA ILE A 74 4.53 3.08 -4.68
C ILE A 74 3.53 2.99 -3.53
N SER A 75 3.71 3.79 -2.48
CA SER A 75 2.75 3.90 -1.38
C SER A 75 2.50 5.33 -0.94
N LEU A 76 1.33 5.53 -0.33
CA LEU A 76 0.91 6.70 0.41
C LEU A 76 0.41 6.25 1.78
N THR A 77 0.91 6.85 2.85
CA THR A 77 0.35 6.72 4.19
C THR A 77 -0.15 8.07 4.69
N SER A 78 -1.34 8.11 5.27
CA SER A 78 -1.92 9.27 5.95
C SER A 78 -1.97 8.99 7.45
N ASP A 79 -1.39 9.90 8.24
CA ASP A 79 -1.44 9.88 9.71
C ASP A 79 -2.52 10.81 10.28
N ASP A 80 -3.43 11.32 9.44
CA ASP A 80 -4.55 12.17 9.85
C ASP A 80 -5.49 11.42 10.82
N PRO A 81 -5.76 11.94 12.03
CA PRO A 81 -6.61 11.26 13.00
C PRO A 81 -8.07 11.12 12.57
N THR A 82 -8.56 12.00 11.67
CA THR A 82 -9.90 11.93 11.12
C THR A 82 -10.06 10.69 10.24
N PHE A 83 -9.06 10.41 9.39
CA PHE A 83 -9.03 9.24 8.52
C PHE A 83 -7.59 8.84 8.17
N SER A 84 -6.99 8.04 9.04
CA SER A 84 -5.62 7.53 8.87
C SER A 84 -5.67 6.26 8.05
N THR A 85 -4.82 6.14 7.03
CA THR A 85 -4.86 5.03 6.08
C THR A 85 -3.50 4.77 5.43
N ALA A 86 -3.28 3.54 4.96
CA ALA A 86 -2.17 3.21 4.09
C ALA A 86 -2.65 2.57 2.79
N VAL A 87 -2.21 3.12 1.65
CA VAL A 87 -2.46 2.59 0.31
C VAL A 87 -1.12 2.26 -0.35
N VAL A 88 -0.98 1.03 -0.83
CA VAL A 88 0.17 0.58 -1.60
C VAL A 88 -0.30 0.13 -2.97
N ILE A 89 0.42 0.49 -4.03
CA ILE A 89 0.15 0.00 -5.39
C ILE A 89 1.38 -0.72 -5.89
N LEU A 90 1.23 -2.01 -6.21
CA LEU A 90 2.30 -2.86 -6.69
C LEU A 90 2.07 -3.22 -8.15
N THR A 91 3.08 -3.03 -9.01
CA THR A 91 3.05 -3.60 -10.38
C THR A 91 3.31 -5.09 -10.37
N ARG A 92 4.17 -5.55 -9.46
CA ARG A 92 4.47 -6.97 -9.23
C ARG A 92 4.46 -7.27 -7.74
N ALA A 93 3.68 -8.25 -7.33
CA ALA A 93 3.64 -8.76 -5.97
C ALA A 93 4.72 -9.82 -5.73
N ASN A 94 5.24 -10.46 -6.79
CA ASN A 94 6.23 -11.55 -6.72
C ASN A 94 5.82 -12.67 -5.74
N GLY A 95 4.53 -13.01 -5.69
CA GLY A 95 4.00 -14.04 -4.79
C GLY A 95 3.94 -13.65 -3.30
N THR A 96 4.21 -12.40 -2.96
CA THR A 96 4.15 -11.90 -1.59
C THR A 96 2.73 -12.04 -1.04
N TYR A 97 2.55 -12.82 0.04
CA TYR A 97 1.26 -13.06 0.69
C TYR A 97 0.12 -13.50 -0.24
N ASN A 98 0.44 -14.29 -1.28
CA ASN A 98 -0.53 -14.71 -2.31
C ASN A 98 -1.24 -13.54 -3.02
N LEU A 99 -0.64 -12.34 -2.98
CA LEU A 99 -1.15 -11.20 -3.73
C LEU A 99 -0.91 -11.42 -5.22
N PRO A 100 -1.89 -11.09 -6.07
CA PRO A 100 -1.67 -11.01 -7.50
C PRO A 100 -0.78 -9.82 -7.83
N ASP A 101 -0.12 -9.88 -8.98
CA ASP A 101 0.53 -8.71 -9.57
C ASP A 101 -0.51 -7.62 -9.88
N ASN A 102 -0.04 -6.39 -10.08
CA ASN A 102 -0.90 -5.25 -10.44
C ASN A 102 -2.08 -5.04 -9.47
N VAL A 103 -1.75 -4.76 -8.20
CA VAL A 103 -2.70 -4.71 -7.08
C VAL A 103 -2.62 -3.39 -6.30
N ILE A 104 -3.78 -2.86 -5.91
CA ILE A 104 -3.93 -1.87 -4.84
C ILE A 104 -4.10 -2.63 -3.53
N LEU A 105 -3.31 -2.33 -2.51
CA LEU A 105 -3.43 -2.87 -1.17
C LEU A 105 -3.87 -1.76 -0.21
N LEU A 106 -5.04 -1.94 0.41
CA LEU A 106 -5.47 -1.17 1.58
C LEU A 106 -4.90 -1.84 2.84
N GLY A 107 -3.90 -1.19 3.44
CA GLY A 107 -3.14 -1.77 4.56
C GLY A 107 -3.79 -1.56 5.93
N TYR A 108 -4.44 -0.42 6.14
CA TYR A 108 -5.26 -0.16 7.32
C TYR A 108 -6.15 1.07 7.09
N VAL A 109 -7.18 1.19 7.92
CA VAL A 109 -7.95 2.43 8.11
C VAL A 109 -8.20 2.62 9.61
N LYS A 110 -8.04 3.85 10.10
CA LYS A 110 -8.29 4.23 11.49
C LYS A 110 -8.91 5.62 11.55
N THR A 111 -9.80 5.85 12.52
CA THR A 111 -10.41 7.15 12.77
C THR A 111 -10.59 7.37 14.28
N ASP A 112 -10.56 8.63 14.71
CA ASP A 112 -10.91 9.04 16.07
C ASP A 112 -12.42 9.34 16.27
N LYS A 113 -13.22 9.22 15.21
CA LYS A 113 -14.66 9.58 15.19
C LYS A 113 -15.60 8.43 15.59
N GLY A 114 -15.06 7.24 15.87
CA GLY A 114 -15.83 6.05 16.26
C GLY A 114 -16.28 5.17 15.09
N ASP A 115 -16.93 4.06 15.43
CA ASP A 115 -17.18 2.94 14.49
C ASP A 115 -18.19 3.27 13.39
N ASP A 116 -19.26 4.01 13.70
CA ASP A 116 -20.28 4.39 12.70
C ASP A 116 -19.65 5.24 11.59
N TYR A 117 -18.79 6.18 11.98
CA TYR A 117 -18.02 7.00 11.04
C TYR A 117 -17.05 6.14 10.22
N LEU A 118 -16.35 5.21 10.86
CA LEU A 118 -15.43 4.30 10.18
C LEU A 118 -16.16 3.47 9.12
N ILE A 119 -17.31 2.88 9.44
CA ILE A 119 -18.07 2.02 8.53
C ILE A 119 -18.52 2.79 7.30
N GLU A 120 -19.08 3.98 7.48
CA GLU A 120 -19.55 4.84 6.38
C GLU A 120 -18.39 5.21 5.43
N HIS A 121 -17.30 5.73 6.00
CA HIS A 121 -16.20 6.25 5.20
C HIS A 121 -15.30 5.17 4.60
N LEU A 122 -15.14 4.03 5.28
CA LEU A 122 -14.43 2.87 4.73
C LEU A 122 -15.15 2.31 3.50
N GLY A 123 -16.49 2.21 3.53
CA GLY A 123 -17.29 1.77 2.39
C GLY A 123 -17.09 2.66 1.17
N ASN A 124 -17.20 3.97 1.36
CA ASN A 124 -16.97 4.97 0.31
C ASN A 124 -15.53 4.91 -0.23
N PHE A 125 -14.55 4.74 0.66
CA PHE A 125 -13.15 4.66 0.27
C PHE A 125 -12.83 3.40 -0.54
N ILE A 126 -13.37 2.24 -0.18
CA ILE A 126 -13.21 1.00 -0.96
C ILE A 126 -13.82 1.15 -2.37
N ILE A 127 -15.00 1.78 -2.48
CA ILE A 127 -15.62 2.07 -3.78
C ILE A 127 -14.73 2.99 -4.62
N PHE A 128 -14.16 4.02 -4.00
CA PHE A 128 -13.20 4.91 -4.64
C PHE A 128 -11.96 4.13 -5.14
N LEU A 129 -11.31 3.32 -4.30
CA LEU A 129 -10.14 2.53 -4.67
C LEU A 129 -10.43 1.54 -5.80
N LYS A 130 -11.60 0.92 -5.81
CA LYS A 130 -12.06 0.06 -6.92
C LYS A 130 -12.13 0.83 -8.24
N ARG A 131 -12.73 2.02 -8.24
CA ARG A 131 -12.82 2.89 -9.44
C ARG A 131 -11.45 3.39 -9.87
N LEU A 132 -10.60 3.74 -8.91
CA LEU A 132 -9.22 4.14 -9.14
C LEU A 132 -8.43 3.03 -9.85
N GLY A 133 -8.56 1.79 -9.38
CA GLY A 133 -7.91 0.64 -10.01
C GLY A 133 -8.31 0.47 -11.47
N ILE A 134 -9.61 0.49 -11.76
CA ILE A 134 -10.12 0.42 -13.15
C ILE A 134 -9.55 1.56 -14.01
N LYS A 135 -9.60 2.80 -13.50
CA LYS A 135 -9.12 3.99 -14.23
C LYS A 135 -7.63 3.92 -14.56
N HIS A 136 -6.81 3.48 -13.60
CA HIS A 136 -5.35 3.40 -13.72
C HIS A 136 -4.85 2.03 -14.16
N ARG A 137 -5.74 1.18 -14.66
CA ARG A 137 -5.43 -0.17 -15.14
C ARG A 137 -4.69 -1.04 -14.10
N ILE A 138 -5.11 -0.95 -12.84
CA ILE A 138 -4.69 -1.81 -11.73
C ILE A 138 -5.77 -2.88 -11.55
N GLN A 139 -5.39 -4.15 -11.66
CA GLN A 139 -6.33 -5.26 -11.86
C GLN A 139 -6.96 -5.78 -10.57
N HIS A 140 -6.32 -5.54 -9.44
CA HIS A 140 -6.74 -6.14 -8.18
C HIS A 140 -6.83 -5.10 -7.07
N LEU A 141 -7.80 -5.30 -6.18
CA LEU A 141 -7.88 -4.62 -4.89
C LEU A 141 -7.75 -5.67 -3.80
N ALA A 142 -6.73 -5.55 -2.97
CA ALA A 142 -6.51 -6.35 -1.79
C ALA A 142 -6.74 -5.51 -0.53
N ILE A 143 -7.34 -6.12 0.46
CA ILE A 143 -7.56 -5.53 1.77
C ILE A 143 -6.88 -6.45 2.77
N ALA A 144 -5.92 -5.92 3.53
CA ALA A 144 -5.21 -6.66 4.56
C ALA A 144 -5.55 -6.07 5.92
N PHE A 145 -6.26 -6.84 6.75
CA PHE A 145 -6.53 -6.48 8.14
C PHE A 145 -5.91 -7.53 9.08
N SER A 146 -5.22 -7.05 10.13
CA SER A 146 -4.64 -7.93 11.16
C SER A 146 -5.72 -8.71 11.88
N LYS A 147 -5.53 -10.04 12.05
CA LYS A 147 -6.42 -10.88 12.88
C LYS A 147 -6.16 -10.74 14.38
N GLU A 148 -4.92 -10.45 14.74
CA GLU A 148 -4.45 -10.54 16.13
C GLU A 148 -4.54 -9.19 16.86
N HIS A 149 -4.51 -8.09 16.10
CA HIS A 149 -4.49 -6.74 16.64
C HIS A 149 -5.45 -5.84 15.87
N TYR A 150 -6.72 -5.86 16.28
CA TYR A 150 -7.81 -5.06 15.71
C TYR A 150 -7.51 -3.55 15.69
N ASP A 151 -6.67 -3.08 16.63
CA ASP A 151 -6.43 -1.64 16.85
C ASP A 151 -5.08 -1.15 16.31
N THR A 152 -4.26 -2.02 15.72
CA THR A 152 -2.92 -1.64 15.25
C THR A 152 -2.52 -2.30 13.91
N PRO A 153 -1.96 -1.51 12.97
CA PRO A 153 -1.70 -1.94 11.59
C PRO A 153 -0.44 -2.82 11.41
N TYR A 154 -0.02 -3.55 12.45
CA TYR A 154 1.40 -3.93 12.57
C TYR A 154 1.86 -5.09 11.70
N ASP A 155 1.00 -6.04 11.33
CA ASP A 155 1.49 -7.29 10.75
C ASP A 155 0.63 -7.80 9.59
N VAL A 156 0.96 -7.35 8.37
CA VAL A 156 0.48 -7.98 7.12
C VAL A 156 0.87 -9.48 7.06
N LYS A 157 1.84 -9.92 7.87
CA LYS A 157 2.25 -11.33 8.00
C LYS A 157 1.17 -12.26 8.54
N THR A 158 0.29 -11.76 9.40
CA THR A 158 -0.79 -12.55 10.03
C THR A 158 -2.18 -12.06 9.62
N ALA A 159 -2.24 -11.06 8.73
CA ALA A 159 -3.48 -10.49 8.25
C ALA A 159 -4.24 -11.47 7.34
N ASP A 160 -5.58 -11.46 7.47
CA ASP A 160 -6.42 -12.01 6.41
C ASP A 160 -6.40 -11.05 5.23
N ILE A 161 -5.96 -11.55 4.08
CA ILE A 161 -5.98 -10.80 2.84
C ILE A 161 -7.19 -11.25 2.02
N THR A 162 -8.13 -10.33 1.82
CA THR A 162 -9.21 -10.53 0.85
C THR A 162 -8.85 -9.79 -0.42
N CYS A 163 -8.80 -10.51 -1.55
CA CYS A 163 -8.50 -9.94 -2.86
C CYS A 163 -9.71 -10.01 -3.78
N VAL A 164 -10.01 -8.89 -4.43
CA VAL A 164 -11.08 -8.74 -5.40
C VAL A 164 -10.47 -8.41 -6.76
N HIS A 165 -10.79 -9.21 -7.77
CA HIS A 165 -10.45 -8.92 -9.15
C HIS A 165 -11.39 -7.84 -9.70
N LEU A 166 -10.84 -6.80 -10.33
CA LEU A 166 -11.59 -5.63 -10.73
C LEU A 166 -12.13 -5.72 -12.16
N TYR A 167 -11.34 -6.29 -13.09
CA TYR A 167 -11.68 -6.49 -14.50
C TYR A 167 -10.62 -7.32 -15.24
#